data_AF-A0A7C9AKL0-F1
#
_entry.id   AF-A0A7C9AKL0-F1
#
_cell.length_a   1.000
_cell.length_b   1.000
_cell.length_c   1.000
_cell.angle_alpha   90.00
_cell.angle_beta   90.00
_cell.angle_gamma   90.00
#
_symmetry.space_group_name_H-M   'P 1'
#
loop_
_entity.id
_entity.type
_entity.pdbx_description
1 polymer ?
#
loop_
_entity_poly.entity_id
_entity_poly.type
_entity_poly.pdbx_seq_one_letter_code
_entity_poly.pdbx_strand_id
1 'polypeptide(L)'
;MAAMSRISRALIRTSPTTTTTIINPRFSPSRSSGGARPYSAEAAAAEMEAGHVGSMGFWLKDYEDYRKSLYGGKITHKALLVDAVGTLVVPAQPTAQIYRQIGEKYGVKYSEDEILSRYRRAYEQPWSRSRLRYVDDGRPFWQYIVTSSTGCSDAQYFEELYNYYMTDKAWQLCDPNAERVFQALRKAGVKVAVVSNFDTRLKPLLRALNCDHWFDAVAVSAEDDFPVCIPST
;
A
#
# COMPACT_ATOMS: atom_id res chain seq x y z
N MET A 1 -13.23 5.59 -3.58
CA MET A 1 -12.30 4.59 -3.01
C MET A 1 -10.94 4.73 -3.68
N ALA A 2 -9.97 5.25 -2.90
CA ALA A 2 -8.56 5.34 -3.27
C ALA A 2 -7.98 3.93 -3.52
N ALA A 3 -6.95 3.86 -4.35
CA ALA A 3 -6.32 2.64 -4.89
C ALA A 3 -6.50 1.39 -4.00
N MET A 4 -7.48 0.55 -4.37
CA MET A 4 -7.48 -0.84 -3.94
C MET A 4 -6.21 -1.46 -4.49
N SER A 5 -5.36 -1.96 -3.60
CA SER A 5 -4.37 -2.98 -3.90
C SER A 5 -5.03 -4.06 -4.75
N ARG A 6 -4.73 -4.05 -6.06
CA ARG A 6 -5.12 -5.13 -6.97
C ARG A 6 -3.99 -6.13 -6.97
N ILE A 7 -4.08 -7.09 -6.04
CA ILE A 7 -3.28 -8.30 -6.00
C ILE A 7 -3.47 -9.03 -7.33
N SER A 8 -2.48 -8.96 -8.22
CA SER A 8 -2.36 -9.89 -9.36
C SER A 8 -1.43 -11.01 -8.94
N ARG A 9 -2.01 -12.20 -8.70
CA ARG A 9 -1.27 -13.42 -8.37
C ARG A 9 -0.46 -13.88 -9.59
N ALA A 10 0.85 -13.70 -9.55
CA ALA A 10 1.77 -14.45 -10.41
C ALA A 10 2.19 -15.73 -9.68
N LEU A 11 1.70 -16.88 -10.13
CA LEU A 11 2.20 -18.18 -9.68
C LEU A 11 3.63 -18.37 -10.22
N ILE A 12 4.64 -18.28 -9.37
CA ILE A 12 5.96 -18.86 -9.69
C ILE A 12 5.89 -20.34 -9.34
N ARG A 13 5.61 -21.16 -10.36
CA ARG A 13 5.71 -22.61 -10.28
C ARG A 13 7.14 -22.99 -10.61
N THR A 14 7.96 -23.28 -9.60
CA THR A 14 9.24 -23.95 -9.81
C THR A 14 8.99 -25.45 -10.00
N SER A 15 9.05 -25.92 -11.24
CA SER A 15 9.10 -27.35 -11.54
C SER A 15 10.55 -27.80 -11.69
N PRO A 16 10.98 -28.93 -11.12
CA PRO A 16 12.14 -29.64 -11.62
C PRO A 16 11.71 -30.56 -12.78
N THR A 17 12.38 -30.38 -13.92
CA THR A 17 12.64 -31.35 -14.99
C THR A 17 11.46 -32.23 -15.49
N THR A 18 10.99 -31.97 -16.73
CA THR A 18 10.83 -32.94 -17.85
C THR A 18 9.82 -32.40 -18.88
N THR A 19 10.30 -32.27 -20.12
CA THR A 19 9.61 -32.31 -21.43
C THR A 19 8.30 -31.53 -21.65
N THR A 20 8.43 -30.51 -22.49
CA THR A 20 7.39 -29.79 -23.25
C THR A 20 6.42 -30.70 -24.00
N THR A 21 5.11 -30.53 -23.74
CA THR A 21 4.04 -30.69 -24.74
C THR A 21 2.94 -29.68 -24.44
N ILE A 22 2.74 -28.71 -25.35
CA ILE A 22 1.64 -27.75 -25.30
C ILE A 22 0.45 -28.37 -26.05
N ILE A 23 -0.67 -28.59 -25.37
CA ILE A 23 -1.96 -28.91 -26.00
C ILE A 23 -2.94 -27.78 -25.65
N ASN A 24 -3.27 -26.97 -26.64
CA ASN A 24 -4.35 -25.99 -26.57
C ASN A 24 -5.67 -26.67 -27.01
N PRO A 25 -6.76 -26.55 -26.24
CA PRO A 25 -8.09 -26.66 -26.81
C PRO A 25 -8.68 -25.25 -26.96
N ARG A 26 -8.84 -24.85 -28.24
CA ARG A 26 -9.83 -23.84 -28.66
C ARG A 26 -11.22 -24.33 -28.27
N PHE A 27 -12.09 -23.44 -27.79
CA PHE A 27 -13.53 -23.70 -27.84
C PHE A 27 -14.31 -22.45 -28.26
N SER A 28 -15.00 -22.60 -29.39
CA SER A 28 -16.06 -21.73 -29.91
C SER A 28 -17.38 -22.00 -29.17
N PRO A 29 -18.38 -21.09 -29.22
CA PRO A 29 -19.57 -21.17 -28.40
C PRO A 29 -20.69 -21.96 -29.08
N SER A 30 -21.45 -22.74 -28.30
CA SER A 30 -22.76 -23.26 -28.69
C SER A 30 -23.80 -23.05 -27.60
N ARG A 31 -24.93 -22.48 -28.01
CA ARG A 31 -26.22 -22.29 -27.31
C ARG A 31 -26.78 -23.60 -26.73
N SER A 32 -27.41 -23.53 -25.55
CA SER A 32 -28.79 -24.00 -25.33
C SER A 32 -29.32 -23.70 -23.91
N SER A 33 -30.43 -22.96 -23.89
CA SER A 33 -31.62 -23.01 -23.02
C SER A 33 -31.66 -23.83 -21.71
N GLY A 34 -32.20 -23.18 -20.67
CA GLY A 34 -33.32 -23.73 -19.88
C GLY A 34 -33.09 -23.88 -18.37
N GLY A 35 -33.95 -23.23 -17.57
CA GLY A 35 -34.22 -23.62 -16.19
C GLY A 35 -33.91 -22.55 -15.13
N ALA A 36 -34.88 -21.67 -14.87
CA ALA A 36 -34.83 -20.73 -13.75
C ALA A 36 -34.97 -21.48 -12.41
N ARG A 37 -33.99 -21.30 -11.51
CA ARG A 37 -34.14 -21.44 -10.06
C ARG A 37 -33.67 -20.11 -9.43
N PRO A 38 -34.39 -19.54 -8.45
CA PRO A 38 -33.92 -18.33 -7.80
C PRO A 38 -32.77 -18.73 -6.87
N TYR A 39 -31.54 -18.48 -7.29
CA TYR A 39 -30.40 -18.46 -6.37
C TYR A 39 -30.48 -17.13 -5.61
N SER A 40 -30.87 -17.21 -4.35
CA SER A 40 -30.87 -16.10 -3.39
C SER A 40 -29.45 -15.53 -3.30
N ALA A 41 -29.29 -14.25 -3.62
CA ALA A 41 -28.01 -13.54 -3.65
C ALA A 41 -27.32 -13.49 -2.27
N GLU A 42 -28.07 -13.70 -1.18
CA GLU A 42 -27.51 -13.73 0.18
C GLU A 42 -26.64 -14.97 0.46
N ALA A 43 -26.91 -16.12 -0.15
CA ALA A 43 -26.12 -17.35 0.08
C ALA A 43 -24.76 -17.30 -0.64
N ALA A 44 -24.72 -16.75 -1.85
CA ALA A 44 -23.49 -16.61 -2.63
C ALA A 44 -22.55 -15.52 -2.06
N ALA A 45 -23.10 -14.47 -1.44
CA ALA A 45 -22.31 -13.45 -0.74
C ALA A 45 -21.66 -14.00 0.54
N ALA A 46 -22.36 -14.86 1.28
CA ALA A 46 -21.82 -15.51 2.48
C ALA A 46 -20.70 -16.52 2.17
N GLU A 47 -20.77 -17.22 1.03
CA GLU A 47 -19.71 -18.16 0.62
C GLU A 47 -18.44 -17.47 0.10
N MET A 48 -18.55 -16.28 -0.52
CA MET A 48 -17.36 -15.51 -0.96
C MET A 48 -16.60 -14.85 0.21
N GLU A 49 -17.29 -14.39 1.26
CA GLU A 49 -16.68 -13.84 2.48
C GLU A 49 -15.93 -14.92 3.28
N ALA A 50 -16.52 -16.12 3.41
CA ALA A 50 -15.91 -17.22 4.17
C ALA A 50 -14.66 -17.82 3.47
N GLY A 51 -14.64 -17.85 2.14
CA GLY A 51 -13.55 -18.48 1.37
C GLY A 51 -12.21 -17.73 1.40
N HIS A 52 -12.23 -16.39 1.46
CA HIS A 52 -11.01 -15.59 1.43
C HIS A 52 -10.31 -15.53 2.80
N VAL A 53 -11.09 -15.41 3.87
CA VAL A 53 -10.59 -15.43 5.26
C VAL A 53 -10.14 -16.84 5.66
N GLY A 54 -10.87 -17.87 5.24
CA GLY A 54 -10.54 -19.27 5.52
C GLY A 54 -9.24 -19.74 4.85
N SER A 55 -8.97 -19.29 3.62
CA SER A 55 -7.70 -19.61 2.94
C SER A 55 -6.52 -18.97 3.65
N MET A 56 -6.59 -17.67 3.96
CA MET A 56 -5.48 -16.96 4.64
C MET A 56 -5.20 -17.52 6.04
N GLY A 57 -6.24 -17.88 6.79
CA GLY A 57 -6.11 -18.52 8.11
C GLY A 57 -5.46 -19.90 8.06
N PHE A 58 -5.71 -20.68 7.00
CA PHE A 58 -5.06 -21.99 6.79
C PHE A 58 -3.56 -21.82 6.50
N TRP A 59 -3.18 -20.90 5.61
CA TRP A 59 -1.76 -20.60 5.32
C TRP A 59 -1.01 -20.05 6.54
N LEU A 60 -1.65 -19.19 7.34
CA LEU A 60 -1.03 -18.66 8.56
C LEU A 60 -0.79 -19.75 9.60
N LYS A 61 -1.75 -20.67 9.74
CA LYS A 61 -1.65 -21.80 10.66
C LYS A 61 -0.53 -22.76 10.26
N ASP A 62 -0.43 -23.12 8.98
CA ASP A 62 0.64 -23.96 8.46
C ASP A 62 2.01 -23.31 8.64
N TYR A 63 2.09 -21.98 8.45
CA TYR A 63 3.32 -21.21 8.66
C TYR A 63 3.71 -21.14 10.14
N GLU A 64 2.75 -20.95 11.04
CA GLU A 64 2.98 -21.00 12.48
C GLU A 64 3.49 -22.37 12.92
N ASP A 65 2.85 -23.45 12.47
CA ASP A 65 3.22 -24.80 12.88
C ASP A 65 4.60 -25.20 12.31
N TYR A 66 4.92 -24.77 11.09
CA TYR A 66 6.27 -24.86 10.53
C TYR A 66 7.30 -24.13 11.41
N ARG A 67 7.04 -22.88 11.79
CA ARG A 67 7.95 -22.12 12.65
C ARG A 67 8.07 -22.72 14.06
N LYS A 68 6.97 -23.21 14.64
CA LYS A 68 7.00 -23.93 15.93
C LYS A 68 7.87 -25.17 15.82
N SER A 69 7.81 -25.91 14.71
CA SER A 69 8.65 -27.10 14.52
C SER A 69 10.16 -26.77 14.43
N LEU A 70 10.53 -25.63 13.82
CA LEU A 70 11.91 -25.16 13.76
C LEU A 70 12.48 -24.69 15.10
N TYR A 71 11.64 -24.17 16.00
CA TYR A 71 12.07 -23.53 17.25
C TYR A 71 11.57 -24.25 18.52
N GLY A 72 11.33 -25.57 18.44
CA GLY A 72 11.00 -26.39 19.62
C GLY A 72 9.68 -26.03 20.30
N GLY A 73 8.68 -25.64 19.52
CA GLY A 73 7.30 -25.40 19.97
C GLY A 73 7.01 -23.99 20.48
N LYS A 74 8.00 -23.09 20.61
CA LYS A 74 7.81 -21.73 21.14
C LYS A 74 8.32 -20.68 20.17
N ILE A 75 7.41 -20.06 19.41
CA ILE A 75 7.74 -18.89 18.60
C ILE A 75 7.84 -17.68 19.54
N THR A 76 9.01 -17.07 19.61
CA THR A 76 9.17 -15.74 20.22
C THR A 76 9.62 -14.76 19.15
N HIS A 77 8.77 -13.78 18.84
CA HIS A 77 9.15 -12.70 17.94
C HIS A 77 10.04 -11.71 18.71
N LYS A 78 11.18 -11.35 18.12
CA LYS A 78 12.13 -10.40 18.72
C LYS A 78 11.97 -9.00 18.16
N ALA A 79 11.42 -8.89 16.95
CA ALA A 79 11.17 -7.61 16.31
C ALA A 79 9.87 -7.65 15.49
N LEU A 80 9.25 -6.47 15.33
CA LEU A 80 8.15 -6.18 14.43
C LEU A 80 8.55 -5.01 13.52
N LEU A 81 8.48 -5.23 12.21
CA LEU A 81 8.70 -4.20 11.20
C LEU A 81 7.34 -3.79 10.63
N VAL A 82 7.08 -2.50 10.56
CA VAL A 82 5.76 -1.94 10.20
C VAL A 82 5.94 -0.99 9.02
N ASP A 83 5.14 -1.17 7.97
CA ASP A 83 5.06 -0.18 6.90
C ASP A 83 4.28 1.07 7.37
N ALA A 84 4.52 2.22 6.76
CA ALA A 84 3.87 3.46 7.17
C ALA A 84 2.48 3.62 6.52
N VAL A 85 2.43 3.86 5.21
CA VAL A 85 1.18 4.23 4.52
C VAL A 85 0.33 3.01 4.22
N GLY A 86 -0.94 3.05 4.60
CA GLY A 86 -1.87 1.94 4.44
C GLY A 86 -1.78 0.88 5.54
N THR A 87 -0.80 1.00 6.45
CA THR A 87 -0.66 0.14 7.63
C THR A 87 -0.80 0.96 8.91
N LEU A 88 0.11 1.92 9.15
CA LEU A 88 0.08 2.78 10.33
C LEU A 88 -0.78 4.04 10.10
N VAL A 89 -0.59 4.69 8.96
CA VAL A 89 -1.26 5.94 8.59
C VAL A 89 -1.99 5.81 7.27
N VAL A 90 -3.13 6.49 7.15
CA VAL A 90 -3.88 6.67 5.91
C VAL A 90 -4.16 8.15 5.67
N PRO A 91 -4.34 8.56 4.40
CA PRO A 91 -4.81 9.91 4.10
C PRO A 91 -6.11 10.20 4.85
N ALA A 92 -6.19 11.33 5.53
CA ALA A 92 -7.40 11.76 6.23
C ALA A 92 -8.52 12.14 5.26
N GLN A 93 -8.13 12.60 4.06
CA GLN A 93 -9.02 13.06 3.00
C GLN A 93 -8.60 12.48 1.64
N PRO A 94 -9.53 12.35 0.68
CA PRO A 94 -9.20 11.94 -0.67
C PRO A 94 -8.16 12.87 -1.32
N THR A 95 -7.06 12.31 -1.82
CA THR A 95 -5.96 13.07 -2.44
C THR A 95 -6.44 14.02 -3.54
N ALA A 96 -7.33 13.55 -4.42
CA ALA A 96 -7.83 14.37 -5.53
C ALA A 96 -8.66 15.58 -5.06
N GLN A 97 -9.39 15.44 -3.96
CA GLN A 97 -10.13 16.54 -3.35
C GLN A 97 -9.18 17.62 -2.84
N ILE A 98 -8.12 17.23 -2.14
CA ILE A 98 -7.09 18.17 -1.65
C ILE A 98 -6.37 18.87 -2.80
N TYR A 99 -5.98 18.12 -3.84
CA TYR A 99 -5.32 18.68 -5.02
C TYR A 99 -6.20 19.75 -5.67
N ARG A 100 -7.49 19.47 -5.85
CA ARG A 100 -8.44 20.45 -6.36
C ARG A 100 -8.57 21.66 -5.43
N GLN A 101 -8.88 21.42 -4.15
CA GLN A 101 -9.16 22.49 -3.18
C GLN A 101 -7.99 23.47 -3.03
N ILE A 102 -6.75 22.97 -2.89
CA ILE A 102 -5.56 23.82 -2.82
C ILE A 102 -5.28 24.44 -4.19
N GLY A 103 -5.54 23.72 -5.28
CA GLY A 103 -5.26 24.12 -6.66
C GLY A 103 -6.20 25.18 -7.22
N GLU A 104 -7.40 25.38 -6.66
CA GLU A 104 -8.40 26.33 -7.16
C GLU A 104 -7.83 27.76 -7.28
N LYS A 105 -7.05 28.20 -6.29
CA LYS A 105 -6.41 29.53 -6.32
C LYS A 105 -5.25 29.65 -7.31
N TYR A 106 -4.70 28.52 -7.76
CA TYR A 106 -3.64 28.43 -8.77
C TYR A 106 -4.20 28.10 -10.17
N GLY A 107 -5.53 28.13 -10.34
CA GLY A 107 -6.18 27.93 -11.63
C GLY A 107 -6.37 26.47 -12.04
N VAL A 108 -6.30 25.51 -11.12
CA VAL A 108 -6.68 24.12 -11.40
C VAL A 108 -8.17 24.04 -11.69
N LYS A 109 -8.53 23.51 -12.86
CA LYS A 109 -9.93 23.44 -13.36
C LYS A 109 -10.49 22.03 -13.47
N TYR A 110 -9.65 21.01 -13.28
CA TYR A 110 -10.07 19.62 -13.40
C TYR A 110 -10.98 19.21 -12.25
N SER A 111 -11.94 18.33 -12.55
CA SER A 111 -12.75 17.69 -11.52
C SER A 111 -11.91 16.71 -10.69
N GLU A 112 -12.39 16.35 -9.52
CA GLU A 112 -11.71 15.38 -8.64
C GLU A 112 -11.52 14.02 -9.33
N ASP A 113 -12.52 13.56 -10.08
CA ASP A 113 -12.43 12.31 -10.83
C ASP A 113 -11.36 12.36 -11.93
N GLU A 114 -11.25 13.51 -12.61
CA GLU A 114 -10.23 13.71 -13.64
C GLU A 114 -8.83 13.78 -13.03
N ILE A 115 -8.65 14.51 -11.92
CA ILE A 115 -7.39 14.57 -11.18
C ILE A 115 -6.99 13.17 -10.71
N LEU A 116 -7.92 12.41 -10.12
CA LEU A 116 -7.65 11.04 -9.66
C LEU A 116 -7.22 10.12 -10.81
N SER A 117 -7.91 10.22 -11.96
CA SER A 117 -7.60 9.41 -13.14
C SER A 117 -6.21 9.73 -13.70
N ARG A 118 -5.87 11.03 -13.79
CA ARG A 118 -4.55 11.49 -14.24
C ARG A 118 -3.45 11.15 -13.25
N TYR A 119 -3.72 11.28 -11.95
CA TYR A 119 -2.80 10.87 -10.88
C TYR A 119 -2.42 9.40 -11.01
N ARG A 120 -3.41 8.50 -11.14
CA ARG A 120 -3.16 7.05 -11.31
C ARG A 120 -2.29 6.79 -12.52
N ARG A 121 -2.63 7.40 -13.66
CA ARG A 121 -1.86 7.27 -14.90
C ARG A 121 -0.40 7.71 -14.72
N ALA A 122 -0.17 8.86 -14.08
CA ALA A 122 1.17 9.40 -13.85
C ALA A 122 1.97 8.53 -12.87
N TYR A 123 1.33 8.00 -11.82
CA TYR A 123 1.96 7.16 -10.80
C TYR A 123 2.31 5.75 -11.30
N GLU A 124 1.57 5.25 -12.29
CA GLU A 124 1.83 3.97 -12.97
C GLU A 124 2.98 4.05 -13.99
N GLN A 125 3.36 5.25 -14.44
CA GLN A 125 4.47 5.39 -15.38
C GLN A 125 5.81 5.04 -14.72
N PRO A 126 6.75 4.43 -15.45
CA PRO A 126 8.13 4.26 -15.00
C PRO A 126 8.76 5.63 -14.70
N TRP A 127 9.24 5.82 -13.48
CA TRP A 127 9.92 7.06 -13.08
C TRP A 127 11.43 6.97 -13.35
N SER A 128 11.91 7.76 -14.32
CA SER A 128 13.34 7.88 -14.67
C SER A 128 14.03 6.57 -15.12
N ARG A 129 15.36 6.61 -15.31
CA ARG A 129 16.21 5.43 -15.62
C ARG A 129 16.53 4.57 -14.39
N SER A 130 16.14 5.01 -13.19
CA SER A 130 16.32 4.27 -11.94
C SER A 130 15.02 3.61 -11.52
N ARG A 131 15.11 2.47 -10.82
CA ARG A 131 13.92 1.83 -10.19
C ARG A 131 13.46 2.57 -8.92
N LEU A 132 14.24 3.54 -8.44
CA LEU A 132 13.95 4.28 -7.20
C LEU A 132 13.07 5.49 -7.50
N ARG A 133 11.88 5.54 -6.88
CA ARG A 133 10.96 6.70 -6.96
C ARG A 133 11.40 7.84 -6.06
N TYR A 134 12.10 7.53 -4.98
CA TYR A 134 12.56 8.47 -3.99
C TYR A 134 14.10 8.47 -4.03
N VAL A 135 14.64 9.45 -4.73
CA VAL A 135 16.06 9.83 -4.67
C VAL A 135 16.06 11.19 -3.99
N ASP A 136 16.93 11.39 -3.01
CA ASP A 136 16.92 12.55 -2.11
C ASP A 136 15.55 12.72 -1.40
N ASP A 137 14.88 13.85 -1.59
CA ASP A 137 13.58 14.18 -0.97
C ASP A 137 12.34 13.74 -1.80
N GLY A 138 12.57 13.12 -2.96
CA GLY A 138 11.51 12.70 -3.88
C GLY A 138 10.68 13.85 -4.47
N ARG A 139 11.06 15.12 -4.26
CA ARG A 139 10.32 16.28 -4.77
C ARG A 139 10.20 16.29 -6.29
N PRO A 140 11.24 15.97 -7.09
CA PRO A 140 11.10 15.95 -8.55
C PRO A 140 10.02 14.97 -9.01
N PHE A 141 9.92 13.82 -8.34
CA PHE A 141 8.86 12.84 -8.60
C PHE A 141 7.49 13.41 -8.25
N TRP A 142 7.32 13.95 -7.05
CA TRP A 142 6.03 14.52 -6.62
C TRP A 142 5.60 15.72 -7.46
N GLN A 143 6.54 16.58 -7.88
CA GLN A 143 6.25 17.72 -8.74
C GLN A 143 5.75 17.26 -10.11
N TYR A 144 6.34 16.21 -10.68
CA TYR A 144 5.83 15.58 -11.90
C TYR A 144 4.42 15.03 -11.71
N ILE A 145 4.15 14.34 -10.60
CA ILE A 145 2.81 13.79 -10.30
C ILE A 145 1.78 14.92 -10.16
N VAL A 146 2.09 15.99 -9.42
CA VAL A 146 1.20 17.16 -9.25
C VAL A 146 0.92 17.83 -10.59
N THR A 147 1.96 18.11 -11.38
CA THR A 147 1.81 18.76 -12.69
C THR A 147 1.00 17.88 -13.64
N SER A 148 1.29 16.58 -13.69
CA SER A 148 0.60 15.65 -14.59
C SER A 148 -0.86 15.41 -14.20
N SER A 149 -1.16 15.43 -12.89
CA SER A 149 -2.51 15.20 -12.38
C SER A 149 -3.41 16.42 -12.48
N THR A 150 -2.87 17.62 -12.27
CA THR A 150 -3.65 18.86 -12.17
C THR A 150 -3.50 19.80 -13.35
N GLY A 151 -2.49 19.60 -14.19
CA GLY A 151 -2.14 20.49 -15.30
C GLY A 151 -1.55 21.84 -14.86
N CYS A 152 -1.34 22.06 -13.57
CA CYS A 152 -0.73 23.27 -13.05
C CYS A 152 0.74 23.02 -12.71
N SER A 153 1.64 23.83 -13.29
CA SER A 153 3.08 23.79 -13.06
C SER A 153 3.58 24.93 -12.17
N ASP A 154 2.69 25.59 -11.44
CA ASP A 154 3.06 26.64 -10.49
C ASP A 154 3.86 26.06 -9.32
N ALA A 155 5.03 26.62 -9.05
CA ALA A 155 5.91 26.17 -7.98
C ALA A 155 5.27 26.41 -6.60
N GLN A 156 4.55 27.52 -6.40
CA GLN A 156 3.90 27.82 -5.12
C GLN A 156 2.79 26.81 -4.81
N TYR A 157 2.07 26.36 -5.83
CA TYR A 157 1.08 25.30 -5.68
C TYR A 157 1.71 23.99 -5.22
N PHE A 158 2.82 23.59 -5.85
CA PHE A 158 3.57 22.40 -5.44
C PHE A 158 4.06 22.53 -4.00
N GLU A 159 4.68 23.66 -3.62
CA GLU A 159 5.17 23.88 -2.26
C GLU A 159 4.05 23.75 -1.22
N GLU A 160 2.89 24.35 -1.49
CA GLU A 160 1.78 24.30 -0.56
C GLU A 160 1.20 22.90 -0.40
N LEU A 161 1.05 22.15 -1.50
CA LEU A 161 0.65 20.75 -1.44
C LEU A 161 1.69 19.91 -0.69
N TYR A 162 2.97 20.10 -1.00
CA TYR A 162 4.05 19.34 -0.39
C TYR A 162 4.10 19.58 1.12
N ASN A 163 3.92 20.83 1.55
CA ASN A 163 3.84 21.24 2.95
C ASN A 163 2.58 20.70 3.65
N TYR A 164 1.42 20.71 2.99
CA TYR A 164 0.19 20.14 3.53
C TYR A 164 0.39 18.66 3.91
N TYR A 165 1.01 17.86 3.05
CA TYR A 165 1.30 16.43 3.31
C TYR A 165 2.38 16.18 4.37
N MET A 166 3.04 17.22 4.91
CA MET A 166 3.89 17.11 6.09
C MET A 166 3.15 17.35 7.41
N THR A 167 1.87 17.73 7.36
CA THR A 167 1.06 18.03 8.53
C THR A 167 0.23 16.84 9.00
N ASP A 168 -0.15 16.85 10.27
CA ASP A 168 -1.13 15.95 10.88
C ASP A 168 -2.53 16.07 10.24
N LYS A 169 -2.85 17.19 9.57
CA LYS A 169 -4.14 17.38 8.88
C LYS A 169 -4.31 16.50 7.66
N ALA A 170 -3.20 16.08 7.04
CA ALA A 170 -3.21 15.26 5.83
C ALA A 170 -3.34 13.77 6.13
N TRP A 171 -3.02 13.35 7.36
CA TRP A 171 -2.84 11.95 7.73
C TRP A 171 -3.58 11.63 9.01
N GLN A 172 -4.11 10.42 9.10
CA GLN A 172 -4.68 9.90 10.34
C GLN A 172 -4.16 8.49 10.58
N LEU A 173 -4.14 8.09 11.85
CA LEU A 173 -3.82 6.71 12.22
C LEU A 173 -4.92 5.76 11.74
N CYS A 174 -4.52 4.59 11.22
CA CYS A 174 -5.48 3.55 10.83
C CYS A 174 -6.29 3.04 12.03
N ASP A 175 -5.64 2.89 13.19
CA ASP A 175 -6.26 2.49 14.45
C ASP A 175 -5.93 3.53 15.54
N PRO A 176 -6.94 4.19 16.13
CA PRO A 176 -6.71 5.14 17.22
C PRO A 176 -6.13 4.49 18.49
N ASN A 177 -6.20 3.17 18.63
CA ASN A 177 -5.65 2.42 19.76
C ASN A 177 -4.26 1.83 19.48
N ALA A 178 -3.65 2.12 18.33
CA ALA A 178 -2.37 1.57 17.92
C ALA A 178 -1.26 1.75 18.97
N GLU A 179 -1.27 2.88 19.69
CA GLU A 179 -0.34 3.17 20.78
C GLU A 179 -0.27 2.02 21.81
N ARG A 180 -1.43 1.54 22.25
CA ARG A 180 -1.52 0.50 23.28
C ARG A 180 -0.89 -0.80 22.82
N VAL A 181 -1.07 -1.14 21.55
CA VAL A 181 -0.53 -2.35 20.93
C VAL A 181 1.00 -2.27 20.88
N PHE A 182 1.54 -1.16 20.36
CA PHE A 182 2.99 -0.98 20.30
C PHE A 182 3.65 -0.92 21.68
N GLN A 183 3.02 -0.26 22.65
CA GLN A 183 3.51 -0.26 24.02
C GLN A 183 3.51 -1.66 24.66
N ALA A 184 2.46 -2.46 24.43
CA ALA A 184 2.38 -3.83 24.92
C ALA A 184 3.49 -4.70 24.32
N LEU A 185 3.74 -4.57 23.02
CA LEU A 185 4.82 -5.28 22.32
C LEU A 185 6.19 -4.91 22.89
N ARG A 186 6.45 -3.62 23.11
CA ARG A 186 7.71 -3.16 23.71
C ARG A 186 7.89 -3.65 25.15
N LYS A 187 6.83 -3.64 25.96
CA LYS A 187 6.86 -4.22 27.33
C LYS A 187 7.13 -5.72 27.31
N ALA A 188 6.69 -6.43 26.27
CA ALA A 188 7.00 -7.85 26.05
C ALA A 188 8.43 -8.09 25.52
N GLY A 189 9.24 -7.04 25.34
CA GLY A 189 10.62 -7.13 24.87
C GLY A 189 10.76 -7.25 23.36
N VAL A 190 9.69 -6.98 22.59
CA VAL A 190 9.73 -6.95 21.12
C VAL A 190 10.21 -5.57 20.66
N LYS A 191 11.22 -5.54 19.79
CA LYS A 191 11.68 -4.31 19.13
C LYS A 191 10.75 -3.92 18.01
N VAL A 192 10.35 -2.65 17.94
CA VAL A 192 9.42 -2.20 16.89
C VAL A 192 10.13 -1.17 16.02
N ALA A 193 10.08 -1.34 14.69
CA ALA A 193 10.63 -0.38 13.76
C ALA A 193 9.67 -0.10 12.60
N VAL A 194 9.66 1.14 12.12
CA VAL A 194 8.99 1.50 10.87
C VAL A 194 9.97 1.31 9.72
N VAL A 195 9.56 0.61 8.68
CA VAL A 195 10.37 0.38 7.48
C VAL A 195 9.46 0.61 6.27
N SER A 196 9.66 1.72 5.56
CA SER A 196 8.72 2.13 4.51
C SER A 196 9.41 2.72 3.28
N ASN A 197 8.81 2.45 2.12
CA ASN A 197 9.12 3.14 0.87
C ASN A 197 8.43 4.50 0.84
N PHE A 198 8.95 5.41 1.65
CA PHE A 198 8.51 6.78 1.73
C PHE A 198 9.67 7.72 1.41
N ASP A 199 9.37 8.99 1.18
CA ASP A 199 10.40 10.03 1.09
C ASP A 199 10.83 10.52 2.50
N THR A 200 11.75 11.47 2.53
CA THR A 200 12.35 12.01 3.76
C THR A 200 11.34 12.67 4.72
N ARG A 201 10.08 12.88 4.31
CA ARG A 201 9.04 13.48 5.15
C ARG A 201 8.49 12.53 6.23
N LEU A 202 8.76 11.23 6.16
CA LEU A 202 8.15 10.27 7.10
C LEU A 202 8.50 10.56 8.57
N LYS A 203 9.77 10.81 8.89
CA LYS A 203 10.20 11.09 10.27
C LYS A 203 9.57 12.38 10.83
N PRO A 204 9.58 13.53 10.12
CA PRO A 204 8.80 14.71 10.51
C PRO A 204 7.32 14.42 10.70
N LEU A 205 6.70 13.64 9.80
CA LEU A 205 5.28 13.31 9.87
C LEU A 205 4.93 12.49 11.13
N LEU A 206 5.72 11.46 11.46
CA LEU A 206 5.48 10.66 12.68
C LEU A 206 5.60 11.51 13.96
N ARG A 207 6.48 12.53 13.96
CA ARG A 207 6.58 13.50 15.06
C ARG A 207 5.35 14.41 15.13
N ALA A 208 4.86 14.90 13.98
CA ALA A 208 3.65 15.72 13.92
C ALA A 208 2.41 14.94 14.41
N LEU A 209 2.35 13.64 14.12
CA LEU A 209 1.31 12.72 14.61
C LEU A 209 1.54 12.23 16.04
N ASN A 210 2.62 12.67 16.71
CA ASN A 210 3.01 12.27 18.05
C ASN A 210 3.05 10.74 18.24
N CYS A 211 3.62 10.01 17.28
CA CYS A 211 3.72 8.54 17.32
C CYS A 211 5.15 8.02 17.10
N ASP A 212 6.13 8.90 16.90
CA ASP A 212 7.54 8.56 16.74
C ASP A 212 8.12 7.77 17.93
N HIS A 213 7.71 8.13 19.16
CA HIS A 213 8.15 7.49 20.39
C HIS A 213 7.65 6.04 20.58
N TRP A 214 6.75 5.56 19.71
CA TRP A 214 6.28 4.18 19.72
C TRP A 214 7.31 3.21 19.15
N PHE A 215 8.27 3.71 18.37
CA PHE A 215 9.21 2.90 17.61
C PHE A 215 10.62 3.02 18.17
N ASP A 216 11.37 1.92 18.12
CA ASP A 216 12.80 1.91 18.46
C ASP A 216 13.67 2.40 17.29
N ALA A 217 13.17 2.30 16.05
CA ALA A 217 13.86 2.79 14.85
C ALA A 217 12.87 3.14 13.72
N VAL A 218 13.29 4.03 12.80
CA VAL A 218 12.56 4.37 11.57
C VAL A 218 13.55 4.36 10.41
N ALA A 219 13.33 3.48 9.44
CA ALA A 219 14.10 3.35 8.21
C ALA A 219 13.24 3.76 7.01
N VAL A 220 13.78 4.66 6.19
CA VAL A 220 13.09 5.26 5.05
C VAL A 220 13.89 4.94 3.78
N SER A 221 13.23 4.42 2.74
CA SER A 221 13.91 4.00 1.50
C SER A 221 14.66 5.14 0.78
N ALA A 222 14.27 6.39 1.02
CA ALA A 222 14.92 7.57 0.47
C ALA A 222 16.21 8.01 1.21
N GLU A 223 16.55 7.41 2.36
CA GLU A 223 17.77 7.73 3.10
C GLU A 223 18.98 6.96 2.53
N ASP A 224 20.07 7.68 2.27
CA ASP A 224 21.26 7.24 1.50
C ASP A 224 22.00 6.00 2.05
N ASP A 225 21.72 5.57 3.28
CA ASP A 225 22.37 4.40 3.89
C ASP A 225 21.69 3.06 3.52
N PHE A 226 20.52 3.07 2.86
CA PHE A 226 19.83 1.85 2.41
C PHE A 226 19.17 2.03 1.03
N PRO A 227 19.92 1.97 -0.08
CA PRO A 227 19.37 2.00 -1.44
C PRO A 227 18.70 0.66 -1.78
N VAL A 228 17.65 0.31 -1.05
CA VAL A 228 16.79 -0.84 -1.33
C VAL A 228 15.37 -0.32 -1.42
N CYS A 229 14.84 -0.26 -2.63
CA CYS A 229 13.39 -0.22 -2.81
C CYS A 229 12.85 -1.54 -2.25
N ILE A 230 12.06 -1.46 -1.18
CA ILE A 230 11.32 -2.62 -0.70
C ILE A 230 10.33 -2.98 -1.83
N PRO A 231 10.25 -4.23 -2.31
CA PRO A 231 9.32 -4.56 -3.38
C PRO A 231 7.90 -4.18 -2.96
N SER A 232 7.22 -3.36 -3.76
CA SER A 232 5.78 -3.15 -3.62
C SER A 232 5.11 -4.48 -4.01
N THR A 233 4.41 -5.13 -3.08
CA THR A 233 3.65 -6.37 -3.34
C THR A 233 2.49 -6.15 -4.28
#